data_AF-A0A933X595-F1
#
_entry.id   AF-A0A933X595-F1
#
_cell.length_a   1.000
_cell.length_b   1.000
_cell.length_c   1.000
_cell.angle_alpha   90.00
_cell.angle_beta   90.00
_cell.angle_gamma   90.00
#
_symmetry.space_group_name_H-M   'P 1'
#
loop_
_entity.id
_entity.type
_entity.pdbx_description
1 polymer ?
#
loop_
_entity_poly.entity_id
_entity_poly.type
_entity_poly.pdbx_seq_one_letter_code
_entity_poly.pdbx_strand_id
1 'polypeptide(L)'
;MPNNRLPGILEDFLRYLVPPGNALFGYAEQSVNGISEDLRMFRPVDTPKALIHTWLAWQKEPGKPLGISITAGFLEHTAAEAEAVVNWMQRLFFPA
;
A
#
# COMPACT_ATOMS: atom_id res chain seq x y z
N MET A 1 -6.13 5.23 8.82
CA MET A 1 -5.72 6.05 7.66
C MET A 1 -6.69 5.80 6.51
N PRO A 2 -6.73 6.59 5.41
CA PRO A 2 -6.04 7.87 5.17
C PRO A 2 -6.68 9.07 5.87
N ASN A 3 -7.94 8.96 6.27
CA ASN A 3 -8.76 10.08 6.75
C ASN A 3 -8.79 10.25 8.28
N ASN A 4 -7.87 9.62 9.02
CA ASN A 4 -7.86 9.54 10.49
C ASN A 4 -9.16 9.02 11.14
N ARG A 5 -10.03 8.33 10.38
CA ARG A 5 -11.26 7.71 10.89
C ARG A 5 -11.15 6.20 11.00
N LEU A 6 -10.36 5.58 10.13
CA LEU A 6 -10.07 4.16 10.17
C LEU A 6 -8.74 3.91 10.90
N PRO A 7 -8.59 2.82 11.67
CA PRO A 7 -7.27 2.36 12.13
C PRO A 7 -6.44 1.87 10.92
N GLY A 8 -5.13 1.71 11.08
CA GLY A 8 -4.26 1.14 10.05
C GLY A 8 -2.84 1.68 10.08
N ILE A 9 -1.97 1.05 9.30
CA ILE A 9 -0.56 1.42 9.11
C ILE A 9 -0.35 2.05 7.72
N LEU A 10 0.90 2.43 7.42
CA LEU A 10 1.26 3.02 6.13
C LEU A 10 0.88 2.09 4.96
N GLU A 11 1.13 0.80 5.09
CA GLU A 11 0.85 -0.17 4.04
C GLU A 11 -0.66 -0.34 3.78
N ASP A 12 -1.51 -0.18 4.79
CA ASP A 12 -2.97 -0.11 4.58
C ASP A 12 -3.34 1.10 3.71
N PHE A 13 -2.68 2.25 3.91
CA PHE A 13 -2.85 3.41 3.05
C PHE A 13 -2.36 3.15 1.63
N LEU A 14 -1.18 2.54 1.46
CA LEU A 14 -0.60 2.28 0.13
C LEU A 14 -1.46 1.33 -0.72
N ARG A 15 -2.26 0.45 -0.11
CA ARG A 15 -3.23 -0.39 -0.84
C ARG A 15 -4.26 0.43 -1.61
N TYR A 16 -4.67 1.59 -1.09
CA TYR A 16 -5.60 2.49 -1.81
C TYR A 16 -4.95 3.15 -3.03
N LEU A 17 -3.62 3.16 -3.10
CA LEU A 17 -2.88 3.70 -4.24
C LEU A 17 -2.65 2.63 -5.31
N VAL A 18 -3.01 1.36 -5.08
CA VAL A 18 -2.93 0.36 -6.14
C VAL A 18 -4.03 0.65 -7.17
N PRO A 19 -3.73 0.68 -8.49
CA PRO A 19 -4.74 0.94 -9.50
C PRO A 19 -5.97 0.02 -9.36
N PRO A 20 -7.20 0.55 -9.37
CA PRO A 20 -8.40 -0.26 -9.19
C PRO A 20 -8.55 -1.27 -10.32
N GLY A 21 -9.02 -2.48 -9.98
CA GLY A 21 -9.20 -3.57 -10.96
C GLY A 21 -7.90 -4.22 -11.44
N ASN A 22 -6.76 -3.95 -10.80
CA ASN A 22 -5.50 -4.58 -11.16
C ASN A 22 -5.50 -6.08 -10.81
N ALA A 23 -5.56 -6.93 -11.84
CA ALA A 23 -5.57 -8.38 -11.68
C ALA A 23 -4.32 -8.92 -10.96
N LEU A 24 -3.15 -8.31 -11.18
CA LEU A 24 -1.91 -8.73 -10.54
C LEU A 24 -1.92 -8.48 -9.03
N PHE A 25 -2.56 -7.40 -8.58
CA PHE A 25 -2.75 -7.18 -7.14
C PHE A 25 -3.66 -8.24 -6.52
N GLY A 26 -4.72 -8.65 -7.22
CA GLY A 26 -5.56 -9.77 -6.81
C GLY A 26 -4.80 -11.09 -6.65
N TYR A 27 -3.82 -11.36 -7.53
CA TYR A 27 -2.92 -12.51 -7.37
C TYR A 27 -2.02 -12.36 -6.13
N ALA A 28 -1.58 -11.15 -5.79
CA ALA A 28 -0.74 -10.92 -4.61
C ALA A 28 -1.55 -11.16 -3.34
N GLU A 29 -2.80 -10.69 -3.30
CA GLU A 29 -3.74 -10.95 -2.21
C GLU A 29 -4.00 -12.45 -2.03
N GLN A 30 -4.30 -13.17 -3.12
CA GLN A 30 -4.49 -14.62 -3.06
C GLN A 30 -3.23 -15.34 -2.59
N SER A 31 -2.06 -14.93 -3.06
CA SER A 31 -0.79 -15.58 -2.71
C SER A 31 -0.44 -15.37 -1.24
N VAL A 32 -0.61 -14.16 -0.72
CA VAL A 32 -0.29 -13.82 0.68
C VAL A 32 -1.31 -14.44 1.64
N ASN A 33 -2.61 -14.39 1.30
CA ASN A 33 -3.67 -14.96 2.13
C ASN A 33 -3.72 -16.49 2.05
N GLY A 34 -3.18 -17.09 0.99
CA GLY A 34 -3.13 -18.53 0.78
C GLY A 34 -2.00 -19.25 1.52
N ILE A 35 -1.08 -18.52 2.17
CA ILE A 35 0.01 -19.12 2.94
C ILE A 35 -0.56 -19.78 4.20
N SER A 36 -0.36 -21.08 4.33
CA SER A 36 -0.78 -21.84 5.51
C SER A 36 -0.05 -21.38 6.77
N GLU A 37 -0.67 -21.56 7.95
CA GLU A 37 -0.13 -20.99 9.19
C GLU A 37 1.26 -21.53 9.56
N ASP A 38 1.55 -22.77 9.20
CA ASP A 38 2.83 -23.47 9.42
C ASP A 38 3.96 -22.98 8.51
N LEU A 39 3.63 -22.45 7.33
CA LEU A 39 4.60 -21.90 6.38
C LEU A 39 4.76 -20.38 6.49
N ARG A 40 3.83 -19.70 7.17
CA ARG A 40 3.79 -18.24 7.27
C ARG A 40 4.86 -17.73 8.22
N MET A 41 5.82 -16.99 7.66
CA MET A 41 6.98 -16.44 8.38
C MET A 41 6.76 -15.03 8.96
N PHE A 42 5.54 -14.49 8.83
CA PHE A 42 5.17 -13.17 9.36
C PHE A 42 3.94 -13.27 10.27
N ARG A 43 3.82 -12.37 11.24
CA ARG A 43 2.67 -12.36 12.14
C ARG A 43 1.41 -11.94 11.38
N PRO A 44 0.21 -12.42 11.76
CA PRO A 44 -1.04 -12.01 11.10
C PRO A 44 -1.23 -10.48 11.03
N VAL A 45 -0.77 -9.74 12.05
CA VAL A 45 -0.82 -8.25 12.07
C VAL A 45 0.06 -7.58 11.02
N ASP A 46 1.09 -8.27 10.50
CA ASP A 46 1.99 -7.77 9.46
C ASP A 46 1.50 -8.12 8.03
N THR A 47 0.29 -8.67 7.87
CA THR A 47 -0.29 -9.01 6.56
C THR A 47 -0.31 -7.84 5.56
N PRO A 48 -0.68 -6.60 5.95
CA PRO A 48 -0.61 -5.46 5.01
C PRO A 48 0.80 -5.22 4.47
N LYS A 49 1.83 -5.47 5.29
CA LYS A 49 3.24 -5.38 4.87
C LYS A 49 3.59 -6.46 3.87
N ALA A 50 3.27 -7.72 4.19
CA ALA A 50 3.52 -8.83 3.28
C ALA A 50 2.88 -8.57 1.91
N LEU A 51 1.63 -8.12 1.91
CA LEU A 51 0.90 -7.81 0.68
C LEU A 51 1.55 -6.71 -0.17
N ILE A 52 1.83 -5.54 0.41
CA ILE A 52 2.43 -4.44 -0.34
C ILE A 52 3.83 -4.79 -0.84
N HIS A 53 4.65 -5.47 -0.03
CA HIS A 53 5.97 -5.87 -0.48
C HIS A 53 5.94 -6.96 -1.57
N THR A 54 4.98 -7.89 -1.54
CA THR A 54 4.75 -8.85 -2.63
C THR A 54 4.30 -8.14 -3.92
N TRP A 55 3.36 -7.19 -3.82
CA TRP A 55 2.96 -6.37 -4.96
C TRP A 55 4.17 -5.67 -5.61
N LEU A 56 5.02 -5.05 -4.79
CA LEU A 56 6.22 -4.35 -5.27
C LEU A 56 7.28 -5.29 -5.84
N ALA A 57 7.40 -6.51 -5.32
CA ALA A 57 8.30 -7.53 -5.86
C ALA A 57 7.90 -8.00 -7.27
N TRP A 58 6.64 -7.82 -7.67
CA TRP A 58 6.14 -8.23 -8.98
C TRP A 58 6.06 -7.11 -10.02
N GLN A 59 6.56 -5.91 -9.69
CA GLN A 59 6.60 -4.80 -10.62
C GLN A 59 7.73 -4.96 -11.64
N LYS A 60 7.69 -4.13 -12.70
CA LYS A 60 8.73 -4.10 -13.76
C LYS A 60 10.14 -3.99 -13.20
N GLU A 61 10.31 -3.24 -12.12
CA GLU A 61 11.53 -3.16 -11.34
C GLU A 61 11.22 -3.65 -9.92
N PRO A 62 11.50 -4.93 -9.62
CA PRO A 62 11.11 -5.56 -8.37
C PRO A 62 11.64 -4.87 -7.13
N GLY A 63 10.78 -4.77 -6.11
CA GLY A 63 11.20 -4.45 -4.74
C GLY A 63 11.65 -3.02 -4.51
N LYS A 64 11.26 -2.06 -5.38
CA LYS A 64 11.55 -0.64 -5.15
C LYS A 64 11.06 -0.18 -3.77
N PRO A 65 11.82 0.69 -3.08
CA PRO A 65 11.36 1.29 -1.82
C PRO A 65 10.04 2.05 -2.00
N LEU A 66 9.18 2.05 -0.96
CA LEU A 66 7.81 2.60 -1.02
C LEU A 66 7.73 4.01 -1.65
N GLY A 67 8.58 4.93 -1.20
CA GLY A 67 8.59 6.30 -1.73
C GLY A 67 9.00 6.39 -3.21
N ILE A 68 9.91 5.52 -3.64
CA ILE A 68 10.33 5.46 -5.06
C ILE A 68 9.24 4.81 -5.91
N SER A 69 8.51 3.83 -5.36
CA SER A 69 7.41 3.14 -6.05
C SER A 69 6.26 4.07 -6.43
N ILE A 70 6.04 5.16 -5.67
CA ILE A 70 5.10 6.23 -6.03
C ILE A 70 5.58 6.95 -7.30
N THR A 71 6.84 7.41 -7.30
CA THR A 71 7.42 8.10 -8.48
C THR A 71 7.60 7.19 -9.69
N ALA A 72 7.74 5.89 -9.48
CA ALA A 72 7.84 4.87 -10.52
C ALA A 72 6.48 4.48 -11.12
N GLY A 73 5.36 5.01 -10.60
CA GLY A 73 4.00 4.74 -11.09
C GLY A 73 3.46 3.35 -10.73
N PHE A 74 4.07 2.65 -9.76
CA PHE A 74 3.55 1.38 -9.25
C PHE A 74 2.43 1.58 -8.22
N LEU A 75 2.33 2.79 -7.69
CA LEU A 75 1.29 3.28 -6.81
C LEU A 75 0.77 4.60 -7.40
N GLU A 76 -0.52 4.65 -7.67
CA GLU A 76 -1.24 5.78 -8.25
C GLU A 76 -1.33 6.92 -7.23
N HIS A 77 -0.65 8.01 -7.54
CA HIS A 77 -0.58 9.19 -6.67
C HIS A 77 -1.77 10.14 -6.87
N THR A 78 -2.58 9.92 -7.93
CA THR A 78 -3.81 10.68 -8.20
C THR A 78 -5.05 10.11 -7.52
N ALA A 79 -4.90 9.06 -6.71
CA ALA A 79 -6.00 8.52 -5.91
C ALA A 79 -6.53 9.56 -4.91
N ALA A 80 -7.86 9.60 -4.73
CA ALA A 80 -8.52 10.54 -3.81
C ALA A 80 -7.99 10.40 -2.37
N GLU A 81 -7.57 9.20 -1.99
CA GLU A 81 -6.95 8.89 -0.71
C GLU A 81 -5.60 9.58 -0.53
N ALA A 82 -4.78 9.66 -1.57
CA ALA A 82 -3.51 10.39 -1.54
C ALA A 82 -3.76 11.89 -1.35
N GLU A 83 -4.71 12.45 -2.09
CA GLU A 83 -5.08 13.85 -1.98
C GLU A 83 -5.57 14.23 -0.57
N ALA A 84 -6.37 13.36 0.06
CA ALA A 84 -6.84 13.57 1.43
C ALA A 84 -5.69 13.67 2.44
N VAL A 85 -4.65 12.82 2.31
CA VAL A 85 -3.46 12.87 3.17
C VAL A 85 -2.65 14.13 2.91
N VAL A 86 -2.41 14.47 1.63
CA VAL A 86 -1.67 15.69 1.25
C VAL A 86 -2.35 16.94 1.80
N ASN A 87 -3.66 17.07 1.63
CA ASN A 87 -4.45 18.21 2.13
C ASN A 87 -4.43 18.31 3.67
N TRP A 88 -4.35 17.17 4.37
CA TRP A 88 -4.17 17.18 5.82
C TRP A 88 -2.76 17.65 6.22
N MET A 89 -1.71 17.16 5.55
CA MET A 89 -0.33 17.60 5.82
C MET A 89 -0.14 19.10 5.53
N GLN A 90 -0.71 19.60 4.44
CA GLN A 90 -0.67 21.02 4.10
C GLN A 90 -1.28 21.89 5.20
N ARG A 91 -2.47 21.53 5.69
CA ARG A 91 -3.12 22.25 6.80
C ARG A 91 -2.36 22.18 8.11
N LEU A 92 -1.67 21.06 8.38
CA LEU A 92 -0.98 20.85 9.65
C LEU A 92 0.36 21.59 9.71
N PHE A 93 1.16 21.54 8.64
CA PHE A 93 2.54 22.04 8.63
C PHE A 93 2.71 23.39 7.93
N PHE A 94 1.75 23.78 7.10
CA PHE A 94 1.76 25.05 6.37
C PHE A 94 0.44 25.83 6.60
N PRO A 95 0.08 26.12 7.86
CA PRO A 95 -1.07 26.98 8.13
C PRO A 95 -0.82 28.38 7.55
N ALA A 96 -1.88 29.01 7.07
CA ALA A 96 -1.87 30.37 6.53
C ALA A 96 -1.50 31.42 7.59
#